data_AF-A0A4R6ZUK8-F1
#
_entry.id   AF-A0A4R6ZUK8-F1
#
_cell.length_a   1.000
_cell.length_b   1.000
_cell.length_c   1.000
_cell.angle_alpha   90.00
_cell.angle_beta   90.00
_cell.angle_gamma   90.00
#
_symmetry.space_group_name_H-M   'P 1'
#
loop_
_entity.id
_entity.type
_entity.pdbx_description
1 polymer ?
#
loop_
_entity_poly.entity_id
_entity_poly.type
_entity_poly.pdbx_seq_one_letter_code
_entity_poly.pdbx_strand_id
1 'polypeptide(L)'
;MMEPSDLKSRVGQLLYRELPEEYRYRDPAPEPGELGDLEAYLHGFGHLLDLIRGTTEQAYADAFAEPADNGREIQAWLIPYLAELVGAELRAPDPSARRLELNETVGWYKSKGTLTSIDEISDVISGAEAVVVEGWRRTLTTPRMTLPPFTAPAASMGDGSPMAAPGLPQGTPDIRYANRAVIDEDGANPLCAFRVPQRDDFGREIGPLILHWRPRNRRAAPCFPGAYDDTSLRTPDLRAPTVRDVGPHPSRTIVHVRPPEGIFARGLNGSEVAPTVDDIQIDPDETAQQRFGPQQVFAALGSLDDETAGALMSDGEIVLPDRLVVEGNLTIPAGTDILLHDLIFTGALTLDGPGTRLTMNRCAAERVVLNHPTDEPALTATDCLFNTLRGGVGFAQLTYCTVMESTELERLWASDCIFNGPMVDLDCSGDDTCIRYSRVPSLSELGDCGADKSPKNTDDDPNFIRLWFEAGDDCVLRPAIYGEPGAAVLDLTSSGRLRAEDEGEMGAHHHMFHVASLRALELKLTDYLPLGQELSIRYDPYLSRPPVRVE
;
A
#
# COMPACT_ATOMS: atom_id res chain seq x y z
N MET A 1 33.73 -10.69 16.61
CA MET A 1 34.35 -12.03 16.74
C MET A 1 33.20 -12.98 16.45
N MET A 2 33.29 -13.79 15.42
CA MET A 2 32.17 -14.65 14.97
C MET A 2 31.95 -15.74 16.03
N GLU A 3 30.72 -15.90 16.52
CA GLU A 3 30.42 -16.89 17.56
C GLU A 3 30.57 -18.31 16.98
N PRO A 4 31.02 -19.33 17.75
CA PRO A 4 31.16 -20.70 17.25
C PRO A 4 29.86 -21.30 16.70
N SER A 5 28.70 -20.80 17.16
CA SER A 5 27.38 -21.14 16.64
C SER A 5 27.18 -20.73 15.18
N ASP A 6 27.86 -19.68 14.71
CA ASP A 6 27.73 -19.13 13.36
C ASP A 6 28.48 -19.97 12.29
N LEU A 7 29.30 -20.94 12.73
CA LEU A 7 30.06 -21.81 11.82
C LEU A 7 29.24 -23.00 11.29
N LYS A 8 28.06 -23.28 11.85
CA LYS A 8 27.24 -24.44 11.46
C LYS A 8 26.63 -24.24 10.07
N SER A 9 27.33 -24.73 9.06
CA SER A 9 26.90 -24.80 7.67
C SER A 9 26.16 -26.11 7.33
N ARG A 10 25.17 -26.05 6.42
CA ARG A 10 24.38 -27.21 6.00
C ARG A 10 25.25 -28.22 5.27
N VAL A 11 26.09 -27.75 4.34
CA VAL A 11 27.02 -28.62 3.62
C VAL A 11 28.10 -29.18 4.55
N GLY A 12 28.51 -28.45 5.58
CA GLY A 12 29.44 -28.96 6.60
C GLY A 12 28.89 -30.20 7.32
N GLN A 13 27.61 -30.15 7.74
CA GLN A 13 26.93 -31.30 8.35
C GLN A 13 26.85 -32.49 7.39
N LEU A 14 26.52 -32.24 6.12
CA LEU A 14 26.48 -33.28 5.09
C LEU A 14 27.86 -33.90 4.92
N LEU A 15 28.92 -33.10 4.74
CA LEU A 15 30.29 -33.57 4.58
C LEU A 15 30.77 -34.39 5.78
N TYR A 16 30.48 -33.94 7.00
CA TYR A 16 30.82 -34.68 8.21
C TYR A 16 30.05 -36.00 8.30
N ARG A 17 28.76 -36.02 7.94
CA ARG A 17 27.94 -37.24 7.91
C ARG A 17 28.44 -38.26 6.89
N GLU A 18 28.88 -37.81 5.73
CA GLU A 18 29.40 -38.69 4.67
C GLU A 18 30.81 -39.24 4.97
N LEU A 19 31.50 -38.75 6.02
CA LEU A 19 32.79 -39.31 6.44
C LEU A 19 32.64 -40.71 7.05
N PRO A 20 33.62 -41.61 6.82
CA PRO A 20 33.68 -42.89 7.50
C PRO A 20 33.61 -42.73 9.02
N GLU A 21 32.91 -43.66 9.68
CA GLU A 21 32.63 -43.61 11.10
C GLU A 21 33.91 -43.58 11.94
N GLU A 22 35.00 -44.19 11.46
CA GLU A 22 36.29 -44.20 12.13
C GLU A 22 36.91 -42.81 12.33
N TYR A 23 36.63 -41.87 11.42
CA TYR A 23 37.11 -40.49 11.53
C TYR A 23 36.24 -39.67 12.47
N ARG A 24 34.93 -39.89 12.47
CA ARG A 24 33.98 -39.25 13.39
C ARG A 24 34.21 -39.68 14.84
N TYR A 25 34.47 -40.96 15.07
CA TYR A 25 34.80 -41.47 16.40
C TYR A 25 36.11 -40.89 16.96
N ARG A 26 37.05 -40.50 16.08
CA ARG A 26 38.35 -39.92 16.45
C ARG A 26 38.33 -38.41 16.65
N ASP A 27 37.19 -37.77 16.44
CA ASP A 27 37.00 -36.32 16.56
C ASP A 27 36.07 -36.00 17.75
N PRO A 28 36.54 -36.17 19.01
CA PRO A 28 35.73 -35.89 20.18
C PRO A 28 35.49 -34.39 20.34
N ALA A 29 34.27 -34.00 20.66
CA ALA A 29 33.95 -32.63 21.03
C ALA A 29 34.68 -32.25 22.34
N PRO A 30 35.35 -31.08 22.40
CA PRO A 30 36.06 -30.62 23.59
C PRO A 30 35.12 -30.35 24.78
N GLU A 31 33.92 -29.82 24.51
CA GLU A 31 32.84 -29.65 25.49
C GLU A 31 31.48 -30.09 24.92
N PRO A 32 30.49 -30.47 25.77
CA PRO A 32 29.15 -30.82 25.31
C PRO A 32 28.47 -29.63 24.62
N GLY A 33 28.32 -29.69 23.30
CA GLY A 33 27.70 -28.63 22.49
C GLY A 33 28.66 -27.91 21.55
N GLU A 34 29.98 -28.09 21.72
CA GLU A 34 31.01 -27.62 20.80
C GLU A 34 31.27 -28.63 19.67
N LEU A 35 31.71 -28.13 18.52
CA LEU A 35 32.07 -28.94 17.37
C LEU A 35 33.45 -29.58 17.59
N GLY A 36 33.66 -30.81 17.12
CA GLY A 36 35.01 -31.39 17.04
C GLY A 36 35.94 -30.59 16.12
N ASP A 37 37.26 -30.76 16.23
CA ASP A 37 38.23 -30.01 15.40
C ASP A 37 38.06 -30.33 13.89
N LEU A 38 37.82 -31.59 13.54
CA LEU A 38 37.57 -32.01 12.16
C LEU A 38 36.19 -31.57 11.69
N GLU A 39 35.17 -31.68 12.55
CA GLU A 39 33.83 -31.17 12.29
C GLU A 39 33.83 -29.66 12.03
N ALA A 40 34.52 -28.87 12.85
CA ALA A 40 34.70 -27.43 12.69
C ALA A 40 35.43 -27.09 11.39
N TYR A 41 36.48 -27.85 11.04
CA TYR A 41 37.18 -27.71 9.76
C TYR A 41 36.24 -27.92 8.57
N LEU A 42 35.46 -29.01 8.58
CA LEU A 42 34.49 -29.29 7.52
C LEU A 42 33.36 -28.26 7.46
N HIS A 43 32.94 -27.74 8.59
CA HIS A 43 31.99 -26.63 8.65
C HIS A 43 32.53 -25.36 8.02
N GLY A 44 33.83 -25.07 8.16
CA GLY A 44 34.51 -24.00 7.45
C GLY A 44 34.47 -24.17 5.92
N PHE A 45 34.77 -25.37 5.40
CA PHE A 45 34.62 -25.65 3.95
C PHE A 45 33.15 -25.62 3.52
N GLY A 46 32.28 -26.19 4.34
CA GLY A 46 30.84 -26.21 4.11
C GLY A 46 30.26 -24.81 4.01
N HIS A 47 30.73 -23.87 4.82
CA HIS A 47 30.32 -22.47 4.76
C HIS A 47 30.67 -21.84 3.41
N LEU A 48 31.91 -22.05 2.92
CA LEU A 48 32.30 -21.59 1.59
C LEU A 48 31.45 -22.24 0.48
N LEU A 49 31.17 -23.54 0.57
CA LEU A 49 30.36 -24.24 -0.41
C LEU A 49 28.88 -23.79 -0.38
N ASP A 50 28.33 -23.52 0.80
CA ASP A 50 26.98 -22.96 0.96
C ASP A 50 26.91 -21.54 0.37
N LEU A 51 27.96 -20.72 0.52
CA LEU A 51 28.06 -19.42 -0.13
C LEU A 51 28.15 -19.54 -1.67
N ILE A 52 28.95 -20.46 -2.20
CA ILE A 52 29.07 -20.70 -3.65
C ILE A 52 27.72 -21.20 -4.21
N ARG A 53 27.08 -22.13 -3.51
CA ARG A 53 25.75 -22.61 -3.88
C ARG A 53 24.74 -21.47 -3.84
N GLY A 54 24.76 -20.68 -2.77
CA GLY A 54 23.86 -19.54 -2.59
C GLY A 54 24.01 -18.48 -3.67
N THR A 55 25.25 -18.18 -4.09
CA THR A 55 25.51 -17.26 -5.20
C THR A 55 25.11 -17.84 -6.55
N THR A 56 25.31 -19.15 -6.78
CA THR A 56 24.91 -19.82 -8.02
C THR A 56 23.38 -19.91 -8.15
N GLU A 57 22.67 -20.27 -7.09
CA GLU A 57 21.22 -20.29 -7.04
C GLU A 57 20.63 -18.89 -7.23
N GLN A 58 21.28 -17.86 -6.67
CA GLN A 58 20.89 -16.47 -6.92
C GLN A 58 21.12 -16.07 -8.37
N ALA A 59 22.28 -16.38 -8.95
CA ALA A 59 22.60 -16.07 -10.34
C ALA A 59 21.65 -16.77 -11.34
N TYR A 60 21.13 -17.95 -10.98
CA TYR A 60 20.06 -18.60 -11.73
C TYR A 60 18.74 -17.84 -11.62
N ALA A 61 18.33 -17.43 -10.41
CA ALA A 61 17.10 -16.67 -10.19
C ALA A 61 17.14 -15.29 -10.87
N ASP A 62 18.30 -14.67 -10.90
CA ASP A 62 18.57 -13.38 -11.54
C ASP A 62 18.31 -13.37 -13.06
N ALA A 63 18.16 -14.54 -13.69
CA ALA A 63 17.79 -14.64 -15.10
C ALA A 63 16.29 -14.48 -15.38
N PHE A 64 15.44 -14.49 -14.35
CA PHE A 64 13.98 -14.51 -14.47
C PHE A 64 13.32 -13.33 -13.75
N ALA A 65 12.23 -12.80 -14.32
CA ALA A 65 11.41 -11.79 -13.64
C ALA A 65 10.45 -12.44 -12.62
N GLU A 66 10.00 -13.66 -12.88
CA GLU A 66 9.22 -14.46 -11.94
C GLU A 66 10.14 -15.13 -10.90
N PRO A 67 9.64 -15.47 -9.70
CA PRO A 67 10.39 -16.29 -8.77
C PRO A 67 10.81 -17.59 -9.46
N ALA A 68 12.09 -17.92 -9.39
CA ALA A 68 12.60 -19.11 -10.03
C ALA A 68 12.16 -20.39 -9.30
N ASP A 69 12.36 -21.56 -9.92
CA ASP A 69 11.98 -22.88 -9.36
C ASP A 69 12.57 -23.15 -7.95
N ASN A 70 13.62 -22.42 -7.56
CA ASN A 70 14.26 -22.50 -6.25
C ASN A 70 13.65 -21.54 -5.21
N GLY A 71 12.55 -20.85 -5.53
CA GLY A 71 11.86 -19.89 -4.67
C GLY A 71 12.55 -18.53 -4.54
N ARG A 72 13.69 -18.32 -5.21
CA ARG A 72 14.42 -17.04 -5.14
C ARG A 72 13.92 -16.06 -6.17
N GLU A 73 13.95 -14.79 -5.80
CA GLU A 73 13.62 -13.67 -6.67
C GLU A 73 14.88 -13.02 -7.24
N ILE A 74 14.73 -12.35 -8.38
CA ILE A 74 15.75 -11.50 -8.99
C ILE A 74 16.15 -10.34 -8.09
N GLN A 75 17.46 -10.02 -8.07
CA GLN A 75 17.95 -8.85 -7.36
C GLN A 75 17.48 -7.54 -8.02
N ALA A 76 16.98 -6.60 -7.21
CA ALA A 76 16.40 -5.34 -7.69
C ALA A 76 17.32 -4.49 -8.58
N TRP A 77 18.64 -4.55 -8.37
CA TRP A 77 19.61 -3.80 -9.18
C TRP A 77 19.78 -4.36 -10.59
N LEU A 78 19.43 -5.63 -10.83
CA LEU A 78 19.55 -6.28 -12.14
C LEU A 78 18.33 -6.02 -13.04
N ILE A 79 17.17 -5.75 -12.44
CA ILE A 79 15.89 -5.49 -13.14
C ILE A 79 16.05 -4.48 -14.30
N PRO A 80 16.71 -3.32 -14.12
CA PRO A 80 16.90 -2.36 -15.22
C PRO A 80 17.69 -2.91 -16.40
N TYR A 81 18.65 -3.80 -16.17
CA TYR A 81 19.47 -4.40 -17.23
C TYR A 81 18.68 -5.41 -18.07
N LEU A 82 17.83 -6.21 -17.43
CA LEU A 82 16.90 -7.07 -18.16
C LEU A 82 15.87 -6.25 -18.93
N ALA A 83 15.38 -5.16 -18.35
CA ALA A 83 14.49 -4.24 -19.02
C ALA A 83 15.14 -3.65 -20.28
N GLU A 84 16.39 -3.19 -20.20
CA GLU A 84 17.15 -2.68 -21.35
C GLU A 84 17.34 -3.76 -22.44
N LEU A 85 17.64 -4.99 -22.04
CA LEU A 85 17.79 -6.12 -22.98
C LEU A 85 16.51 -6.38 -23.80
N VAL A 86 15.34 -6.25 -23.17
CA VAL A 86 14.04 -6.43 -23.82
C VAL A 86 13.53 -5.14 -24.47
N GLY A 87 14.19 -4.00 -24.23
CA GLY A 87 13.75 -2.68 -24.68
C GLY A 87 12.55 -2.14 -23.91
N ALA A 88 12.35 -2.60 -22.68
CA ALA A 88 11.31 -2.17 -21.76
C ALA A 88 11.74 -0.92 -20.99
N GLU A 89 10.90 0.11 -20.99
CA GLU A 89 11.07 1.24 -20.06
C GLU A 89 10.16 1.03 -18.85
N LEU A 90 10.77 0.69 -17.71
CA LEU A 90 10.07 0.48 -16.44
C LEU A 90 9.70 1.82 -15.82
N ARG A 91 8.45 1.95 -15.38
CA ARG A 91 7.92 3.19 -14.80
C ARG A 91 7.44 3.00 -13.36
N ALA A 92 7.16 1.78 -12.93
CA ALA A 92 6.67 1.51 -11.58
C ALA A 92 7.66 2.05 -10.52
N PRO A 93 7.18 2.78 -9.49
CA PRO A 93 8.07 3.35 -8.48
C PRO A 93 8.67 2.26 -7.57
N ASP A 94 7.84 1.30 -7.15
CA ASP A 94 8.20 0.23 -6.23
C ASP A 94 9.02 -0.89 -6.91
N PRO A 95 10.13 -1.38 -6.30
CA PRO A 95 10.90 -2.49 -6.83
C PRO A 95 10.11 -3.77 -7.10
N SER A 96 9.13 -4.13 -6.25
CA SER A 96 8.33 -5.35 -6.46
C SER A 96 7.38 -5.18 -7.67
N ALA A 97 6.77 -4.01 -7.80
CA ALA A 97 5.96 -3.66 -8.96
C ALA A 97 6.78 -3.60 -10.27
N ARG A 98 8.05 -3.15 -10.23
CA ARG A 98 8.94 -3.16 -11.42
C ARG A 98 9.20 -4.57 -11.93
N ARG A 99 9.28 -5.56 -11.03
CA ARG A 99 9.45 -6.97 -11.37
C ARG A 99 8.22 -7.50 -12.12
N LEU A 100 7.02 -7.22 -11.61
CA LEU A 100 5.75 -7.55 -12.28
C LEU A 100 5.62 -6.83 -13.63
N GLU A 101 5.98 -5.55 -13.68
CA GLU A 101 5.98 -4.77 -14.92
C GLU A 101 6.89 -5.40 -15.99
N LEU A 102 8.10 -5.82 -15.61
CA LEU A 102 9.03 -6.48 -16.52
C LEU A 102 8.46 -7.80 -17.07
N ASN A 103 7.79 -8.58 -16.23
CA ASN A 103 7.21 -9.87 -16.62
C ASN A 103 6.17 -9.72 -17.74
N GLU A 104 5.26 -8.76 -17.59
CA GLU A 104 4.14 -8.57 -18.51
C GLU A 104 4.50 -7.73 -19.74
N THR A 105 5.65 -7.03 -19.73
CA THR A 105 5.99 -6.05 -20.76
C THR A 105 5.95 -6.60 -22.20
N VAL A 106 6.46 -7.82 -22.43
CA VAL A 106 6.43 -8.42 -23.79
C VAL A 106 4.99 -8.68 -24.26
N GLY A 107 4.11 -9.08 -23.33
CA GLY A 107 2.68 -9.26 -23.58
C GLY A 107 2.04 -7.94 -23.99
N TRP A 108 2.25 -6.89 -23.20
CA TRP A 108 1.71 -5.56 -23.46
C TRP A 108 2.17 -4.97 -24.80
N TYR A 109 3.43 -5.16 -25.20
CA TYR A 109 3.88 -4.69 -26.52
C TYR A 109 3.13 -5.36 -27.68
N LYS A 110 2.75 -6.64 -27.52
CA LYS A 110 2.00 -7.38 -28.54
C LYS A 110 0.53 -6.97 -28.60
N SER A 111 -0.07 -6.59 -27.47
CA SER A 111 -1.47 -6.21 -27.32
C SER A 111 -1.68 -4.69 -27.20
N LYS A 112 -0.68 -3.89 -27.52
CA LYS A 112 -0.71 -2.43 -27.44
C LYS A 112 -1.92 -1.83 -28.17
N GLY A 113 -2.60 -0.89 -27.53
CA GLY A 113 -3.83 -0.25 -28.03
C GLY A 113 -5.10 -1.08 -27.85
N THR A 114 -5.03 -2.26 -27.22
CA THR A 114 -6.23 -3.01 -26.82
C THR A 114 -6.68 -2.59 -25.42
N LEU A 115 -7.99 -2.72 -25.15
CA LEU A 115 -8.55 -2.41 -23.83
C LEU A 115 -7.94 -3.32 -22.75
N THR A 116 -7.72 -4.60 -23.07
CA THR A 116 -7.09 -5.59 -22.17
C THR A 116 -5.70 -5.17 -21.74
N SER A 117 -4.86 -4.71 -22.67
CA SER A 117 -3.52 -4.23 -22.31
C SER A 117 -3.57 -3.00 -21.40
N ILE A 118 -4.51 -2.07 -21.63
CA ILE A 118 -4.65 -0.87 -20.79
C ILE A 118 -5.11 -1.25 -19.37
N ASP A 119 -6.01 -2.23 -19.27
CA ASP A 119 -6.54 -2.75 -18.01
C ASP A 119 -5.44 -3.46 -17.20
N GLU A 120 -4.70 -4.38 -17.83
CA GLU A 120 -3.57 -5.08 -17.21
C GLU A 120 -2.45 -4.12 -16.77
N ILE A 121 -2.11 -3.13 -17.60
CA ILE A 121 -1.13 -2.09 -17.22
C ILE A 121 -1.63 -1.29 -16.02
N SER A 122 -2.93 -0.99 -15.98
CA SER A 122 -3.55 -0.24 -14.89
C SER A 122 -3.48 -1.01 -13.57
N ASP A 123 -3.79 -2.31 -13.59
CA ASP A 123 -3.67 -3.19 -12.41
C ASP A 123 -2.22 -3.25 -11.91
N VAL A 124 -1.26 -3.56 -12.79
CA VAL A 124 0.13 -3.82 -12.39
C VAL A 124 0.84 -2.54 -11.92
N ILE A 125 0.70 -1.42 -12.64
CA ILE A 125 1.44 -0.19 -12.29
C ILE A 125 0.79 0.54 -11.12
N SER A 126 -0.54 0.54 -11.01
CA SER A 126 -1.20 1.18 -9.87
C SER A 126 -1.06 0.36 -8.59
N GLY A 127 -0.81 -0.95 -8.70
CA GLY A 127 -0.81 -1.88 -7.56
C GLY A 127 -2.21 -2.05 -6.94
N ALA A 128 -3.25 -1.65 -7.65
CA ALA A 128 -4.64 -1.65 -7.21
C ALA A 128 -5.55 -2.11 -8.36
N GLU A 129 -6.73 -2.60 -8.01
CA GLU A 129 -7.75 -2.95 -9.01
C GLU A 129 -8.12 -1.72 -9.83
N ALA A 130 -8.04 -1.83 -11.15
CA ALA A 130 -8.48 -0.82 -12.08
C ALA A 130 -9.51 -1.37 -13.05
N VAL A 131 -10.46 -0.53 -13.45
CA VAL A 131 -11.44 -0.84 -14.49
C VAL A 131 -11.36 0.21 -15.57
N VAL A 132 -11.03 -0.23 -16.78
CA VAL A 132 -10.90 0.67 -17.94
C VAL A 132 -12.20 0.72 -18.74
N VAL A 133 -12.66 1.94 -19.01
CA VAL A 133 -13.90 2.22 -19.74
C VAL A 133 -13.60 3.07 -20.98
N GLU A 134 -14.05 2.57 -22.13
CA GLU A 134 -14.03 3.34 -23.38
C GLU A 134 -15.07 4.48 -23.34
N GLY A 135 -14.65 5.73 -23.41
CA GLY A 135 -15.53 6.90 -23.31
C GLY A 135 -16.56 6.98 -24.43
N TRP A 136 -16.27 6.48 -25.63
CA TRP A 136 -17.24 6.43 -26.74
C TRP A 136 -18.44 5.54 -26.44
N ARG A 137 -18.27 4.45 -25.65
CA ARG A 137 -19.38 3.59 -25.21
C ARG A 137 -20.29 4.24 -24.17
N ARG A 138 -19.85 5.36 -23.60
CA ARG A 138 -20.57 6.17 -22.61
C ARG A 138 -21.05 7.50 -23.18
N THR A 139 -20.83 7.74 -24.47
CA THR A 139 -21.17 9.01 -25.13
C THR A 139 -22.45 8.89 -25.95
N LEU A 140 -23.39 9.80 -25.71
CA LEU A 140 -24.57 10.04 -26.54
C LEU A 140 -24.14 10.59 -27.90
N THR A 141 -24.58 9.95 -28.98
CA THR A 141 -24.34 10.42 -30.35
C THR A 141 -25.67 10.75 -31.03
N THR A 142 -25.70 11.75 -31.90
CA THR A 142 -26.91 12.04 -32.68
C THR A 142 -27.09 10.99 -33.79
N PRO A 143 -28.33 10.56 -34.10
CA PRO A 143 -28.57 9.60 -35.16
C PRO A 143 -28.08 10.15 -36.51
N ARG A 144 -27.27 9.37 -37.23
CA ARG A 144 -26.81 9.67 -38.58
C ARG A 144 -27.20 8.51 -39.50
N MET A 145 -27.51 8.81 -40.76
CA MET A 145 -27.88 7.82 -41.78
C MET A 145 -26.83 6.71 -41.97
N THR A 146 -25.59 6.96 -41.55
CA THR A 146 -24.45 6.04 -41.64
C THR A 146 -24.26 5.16 -40.40
N LEU A 147 -25.05 5.35 -39.34
CA LEU A 147 -25.00 4.55 -38.12
C LEU A 147 -26.25 3.66 -38.04
N PRO A 148 -26.15 2.44 -37.49
CA PRO A 148 -27.32 1.58 -37.29
C PRO A 148 -28.40 2.31 -36.47
N PRO A 149 -29.69 2.03 -36.72
CA PRO A 149 -30.78 2.77 -36.11
C PRO A 149 -30.69 2.75 -34.58
N PHE A 150 -31.16 3.84 -33.98
CA PHE A 150 -31.21 4.10 -32.52
C PHE A 150 -32.00 3.05 -31.71
N THR A 151 -32.61 2.08 -32.38
CA THR A 151 -33.21 0.88 -31.81
C THR A 151 -32.19 -0.25 -31.85
N ALA A 152 -31.85 -0.74 -30.68
CA ALA A 152 -31.03 -1.92 -30.55
C ALA A 152 -31.54 -3.12 -31.37
N PRO A 153 -30.65 -3.99 -31.89
CA PRO A 153 -31.08 -5.29 -32.38
C PRO A 153 -31.75 -6.08 -31.25
N ALA A 154 -32.80 -6.85 -31.55
CA ALA A 154 -33.58 -7.59 -30.55
C ALA A 154 -32.74 -8.46 -29.59
N ALA A 155 -31.58 -8.95 -30.05
CA ALA A 155 -30.62 -9.71 -29.24
C ALA A 155 -29.97 -8.91 -28.09
N SER A 156 -30.00 -7.58 -28.14
CA SER A 156 -29.49 -6.69 -27.09
C SER A 156 -30.56 -6.24 -26.08
N MET A 157 -31.73 -6.88 -26.12
CA MET A 157 -32.89 -6.65 -25.24
C MET A 157 -33.00 -7.65 -24.07
N GLY A 158 -32.00 -8.50 -23.86
CA GLY A 158 -32.07 -9.59 -22.86
C GLY A 158 -32.63 -10.89 -23.44
N ASP A 159 -32.96 -11.82 -22.54
CA ASP A 159 -33.40 -13.23 -22.65
C ASP A 159 -34.53 -13.59 -23.65
N GLY A 160 -34.84 -12.74 -24.63
CA GLY A 160 -35.93 -12.96 -25.56
C GLY A 160 -37.32 -12.75 -24.93
N SER A 161 -37.40 -12.17 -23.71
CA SER A 161 -38.67 -11.85 -23.08
C SER A 161 -39.50 -10.88 -23.94
N PRO A 162 -40.71 -11.29 -24.38
CA PRO A 162 -41.61 -10.42 -25.15
C PRO A 162 -42.18 -9.25 -24.33
N MET A 163 -41.87 -9.17 -23.03
CA MET A 163 -42.17 -8.02 -22.16
C MET A 163 -41.05 -6.97 -22.13
N ALA A 164 -39.90 -7.21 -22.77
CA ALA A 164 -38.84 -6.21 -22.90
C ALA A 164 -39.34 -5.03 -23.76
N ALA A 165 -39.40 -3.84 -23.17
CA ALA A 165 -40.04 -2.67 -23.79
C ALA A 165 -39.41 -2.32 -25.16
N PRO A 166 -40.20 -2.24 -26.24
CA PRO A 166 -39.67 -1.95 -27.57
C PRO A 166 -39.07 -0.53 -27.62
N GLY A 167 -37.80 -0.44 -28.06
CA GLY A 167 -37.28 0.75 -28.73
C GLY A 167 -37.09 2.02 -27.91
N LEU A 168 -36.58 1.95 -26.67
CA LEU A 168 -36.02 3.17 -26.04
C LEU A 168 -34.86 3.70 -26.91
N PRO A 169 -34.80 5.02 -27.19
CA PRO A 169 -33.65 5.64 -27.83
C PRO A 169 -32.38 5.30 -27.04
N GLN A 170 -31.28 4.97 -27.73
CA GLN A 170 -29.98 4.81 -27.06
C GLN A 170 -29.71 6.01 -26.15
N GLY A 171 -29.68 5.77 -24.84
CA GLY A 171 -29.27 6.72 -23.82
C GLY A 171 -30.35 7.38 -22.97
N THR A 172 -31.62 6.99 -23.11
CA THR A 172 -32.59 7.20 -22.03
C THR A 172 -32.53 5.99 -21.09
N PRO A 173 -32.11 6.14 -19.82
CA PRO A 173 -32.12 5.03 -18.88
C PRO A 173 -33.57 4.61 -18.58
N ASP A 174 -33.82 3.30 -18.51
CA ASP A 174 -35.09 2.75 -18.04
C ASP A 174 -35.19 2.92 -16.53
N ILE A 175 -35.92 3.96 -16.11
CA ILE A 175 -36.09 4.34 -14.70
C ILE A 175 -36.86 3.30 -13.87
N ARG A 176 -37.48 2.30 -14.50
CA ARG A 176 -38.19 1.22 -13.78
C ARG A 176 -37.24 0.22 -13.13
N TYR A 177 -36.01 0.18 -13.61
CA TYR A 177 -34.98 -0.72 -13.14
C TYR A 177 -33.79 0.09 -12.65
N ALA A 178 -32.99 -0.51 -11.78
CA ALA A 178 -31.71 0.03 -11.35
C ALA A 178 -30.56 -0.78 -11.95
N ASN A 179 -29.48 -0.11 -12.34
CA ASN A 179 -28.24 -0.73 -12.77
C ASN A 179 -27.18 -0.62 -11.67
N ARG A 180 -26.47 -1.72 -11.46
CA ARG A 180 -25.27 -1.81 -10.62
C ARG A 180 -24.47 -3.05 -11.04
N ALA A 181 -23.20 -3.11 -10.66
CA ALA A 181 -22.40 -4.32 -10.77
C ALA A 181 -22.97 -5.43 -9.88
N VAL A 182 -23.13 -6.62 -10.48
CA VAL A 182 -23.51 -7.85 -9.79
C VAL A 182 -22.56 -8.96 -10.15
N ILE A 183 -22.41 -9.95 -9.27
CA ILE A 183 -21.52 -11.10 -9.53
C ILE A 183 -22.00 -11.85 -10.77
N ASP A 184 -21.04 -12.15 -11.65
CA ASP A 184 -21.22 -13.00 -12.82
C ASP A 184 -20.60 -14.38 -12.52
N GLU A 185 -21.43 -15.35 -12.16
CA GLU A 185 -20.97 -16.70 -11.81
C GLU A 185 -20.32 -17.44 -13.00
N ASP A 186 -20.75 -17.10 -14.23
CA ASP A 186 -20.23 -17.71 -15.45
C ASP A 186 -18.88 -17.13 -15.90
N GLY A 187 -18.46 -15.98 -15.33
CA GLY A 187 -17.19 -15.32 -15.68
C GLY A 187 -17.05 -15.00 -17.16
N ALA A 188 -18.14 -14.58 -17.83
CA ALA A 188 -18.19 -14.55 -19.29
C ALA A 188 -17.28 -13.48 -19.93
N ASN A 189 -16.86 -12.47 -19.18
CA ASN A 189 -16.00 -11.39 -19.65
C ASN A 189 -14.76 -11.21 -18.75
N PRO A 190 -13.54 -11.46 -19.24
CA PRO A 190 -12.32 -11.30 -18.45
C PRO A 190 -12.05 -9.84 -18.08
N LEU A 191 -12.50 -8.87 -18.89
CA LEU A 191 -12.39 -7.43 -18.61
C LEU A 191 -13.33 -6.94 -17.50
N CYS A 192 -14.16 -7.83 -16.97
CA CYS A 192 -14.97 -7.56 -15.80
C CYS A 192 -14.53 -8.48 -14.65
N ALA A 193 -13.23 -8.78 -14.56
CA ALA A 193 -12.63 -9.25 -13.33
C ALA A 193 -12.67 -8.14 -12.27
N PHE A 194 -12.60 -8.56 -11.01
CA PHE A 194 -12.58 -7.71 -9.84
C PHE A 194 -11.73 -8.42 -8.80
N ARG A 195 -10.48 -7.98 -8.60
CA ARG A 195 -9.54 -8.58 -7.64
C ARG A 195 -9.78 -7.99 -6.28
N VAL A 196 -10.31 -8.78 -5.34
CA VAL A 196 -10.50 -8.37 -3.95
C VAL A 196 -9.26 -8.80 -3.15
N PRO A 197 -8.51 -7.88 -2.53
CA PRO A 197 -7.43 -8.22 -1.63
C PRO A 197 -8.01 -9.06 -0.50
N GLN A 198 -7.38 -10.19 -0.22
CA GLN A 198 -7.76 -11.04 0.89
C GLN A 198 -6.61 -11.07 1.89
N ARG A 199 -6.98 -11.11 3.16
CA ARG A 199 -6.06 -11.39 4.25
C ARG A 199 -6.54 -12.64 4.97
N ASP A 200 -5.59 -13.40 5.49
CA ASP A 200 -5.89 -14.56 6.32
C ASP A 200 -6.23 -14.18 7.77
N ASP A 201 -6.44 -15.18 8.62
CA ASP A 201 -6.77 -15.01 10.04
C ASP A 201 -5.64 -14.41 10.89
N PHE A 202 -4.46 -14.15 10.31
CA PHE A 202 -3.34 -13.44 10.92
C PHE A 202 -3.10 -12.06 10.31
N GLY A 203 -3.94 -11.62 9.37
CA GLY A 203 -3.81 -10.33 8.68
C GLY A 203 -2.77 -10.32 7.55
N ARG A 204 -2.28 -11.48 7.11
CA ARG A 204 -1.31 -11.61 6.01
C ARG A 204 -2.00 -11.51 4.67
N GLU A 205 -1.43 -10.76 3.72
CA GLU A 205 -1.96 -10.73 2.36
C GLU A 205 -1.85 -12.11 1.71
N ILE A 206 -2.98 -12.63 1.26
CA ILE A 206 -3.06 -13.85 0.47
C ILE A 206 -3.48 -13.50 -0.96
N GLY A 207 -3.36 -14.46 -1.87
CA GLY A 207 -3.74 -14.29 -3.27
C GLY A 207 -5.15 -13.68 -3.39
N PRO A 208 -5.34 -12.66 -4.24
CA PRO A 208 -6.60 -11.93 -4.30
C PRO A 208 -7.73 -12.83 -4.78
N LEU A 209 -8.92 -12.65 -4.20
CA LEU A 209 -10.13 -13.29 -4.70
C LEU A 209 -10.56 -12.61 -5.99
N ILE A 210 -10.54 -13.37 -7.09
CA ILE A 210 -11.01 -12.90 -8.39
C ILE A 210 -12.50 -13.15 -8.49
N LEU A 211 -13.29 -12.08 -8.53
CA LEU A 211 -14.71 -12.12 -8.81
C LEU A 211 -14.96 -11.57 -10.21
N HIS A 212 -15.84 -12.18 -10.98
CA HIS A 212 -16.32 -11.57 -12.21
C HIS A 212 -17.61 -10.82 -11.94
N TRP A 213 -17.81 -9.69 -12.63
CA TRP A 213 -19.02 -8.89 -12.52
C TRP A 213 -19.65 -8.60 -13.86
N ARG A 214 -20.94 -8.31 -13.83
CA ARG A 214 -21.68 -7.78 -14.99
C ARG A 214 -22.66 -6.71 -14.55
N PRO A 215 -23.04 -5.77 -15.43
CA PRO A 215 -24.10 -4.83 -15.11
C PRO A 215 -25.44 -5.59 -15.00
N ARG A 216 -26.15 -5.44 -13.88
CA ARG A 216 -27.44 -6.10 -13.64
C ARG A 216 -28.45 -5.78 -14.74
N ASN A 217 -28.56 -4.50 -15.08
CA ASN A 217 -29.50 -3.99 -16.08
C ASN A 217 -28.80 -2.90 -16.89
N ARG A 218 -28.09 -3.27 -17.95
CA ARG A 218 -27.24 -2.35 -18.74
C ARG A 218 -27.93 -1.06 -19.23
N ARG A 219 -29.27 -0.99 -19.27
CA ARG A 219 -30.05 0.18 -19.71
C ARG A 219 -30.78 0.90 -18.59
N ALA A 220 -30.71 0.41 -17.37
CA ALA A 220 -31.42 0.97 -16.25
C ALA A 220 -30.78 2.27 -15.74
N ALA A 221 -31.47 2.96 -14.84
CA ALA A 221 -30.89 4.10 -14.13
C ALA A 221 -29.70 3.62 -13.28
N PRO A 222 -28.50 4.22 -13.40
CA PRO A 222 -27.35 3.82 -12.60
C PRO A 222 -27.58 4.14 -11.12
N CYS A 223 -27.32 3.18 -10.24
CA CYS A 223 -27.32 3.43 -8.79
C CYS A 223 -26.23 4.45 -8.42
N PHE A 224 -25.09 4.38 -9.12
CA PHE A 224 -23.90 5.17 -8.84
C PHE A 224 -23.46 5.91 -10.11
N PRO A 225 -24.02 7.09 -10.39
CA PRO A 225 -23.69 7.84 -11.59
C PRO A 225 -22.20 8.20 -11.63
N GLY A 226 -21.52 7.82 -12.71
CA GLY A 226 -20.11 8.14 -12.94
C GLY A 226 -19.12 7.13 -12.39
N ALA A 227 -19.59 6.06 -11.74
CA ALA A 227 -18.78 4.94 -11.31
C ALA A 227 -18.42 3.99 -12.48
N TYR A 228 -17.54 3.03 -12.24
CA TYR A 228 -17.07 2.06 -13.24
C TYR A 228 -18.22 1.24 -13.86
N ASP A 229 -19.24 0.95 -13.07
CA ASP A 229 -20.42 0.16 -13.45
C ASP A 229 -21.55 0.99 -14.08
N ASP A 230 -21.40 2.32 -14.16
CA ASP A 230 -22.39 3.22 -14.76
C ASP A 230 -22.44 3.03 -16.27
N THR A 231 -23.51 2.38 -16.76
CA THR A 231 -23.72 2.15 -18.19
C THR A 231 -24.54 3.21 -18.91
N SER A 232 -24.89 4.31 -18.24
CA SER A 232 -25.63 5.41 -18.84
C SER A 232 -24.81 6.12 -19.93
N LEU A 233 -25.51 6.58 -20.97
CA LEU A 233 -24.91 7.42 -22.01
C LEU A 233 -25.08 8.89 -21.62
N ARG A 234 -24.04 9.70 -21.77
CA ARG A 234 -24.05 11.13 -21.45
C ARG A 234 -23.58 11.96 -22.63
N THR A 235 -23.87 13.25 -22.61
CA THR A 235 -23.30 14.18 -23.59
C THR A 235 -21.78 14.18 -23.50
N PRO A 236 -21.06 14.30 -24.63
CA PRO A 236 -19.61 14.38 -24.62
C PRO A 236 -19.15 15.51 -23.70
N ASP A 237 -18.23 15.22 -22.79
CA ASP A 237 -17.64 16.23 -21.91
C ASP A 237 -16.39 16.83 -22.57
N LEU A 238 -16.49 18.12 -22.91
CA LEU A 238 -15.46 18.90 -23.60
C LEU A 238 -14.41 19.50 -22.65
N ARG A 239 -14.55 19.32 -21.34
CA ARG A 239 -13.54 19.75 -20.37
C ARG A 239 -12.25 18.98 -20.61
N ALA A 240 -11.12 19.61 -20.28
CA ALA A 240 -9.81 18.99 -20.35
C ALA A 240 -9.78 17.72 -19.48
N PRO A 241 -9.12 16.63 -19.93
CA PRO A 241 -9.12 15.36 -19.22
C PRO A 241 -8.46 15.42 -17.84
N THR A 242 -7.60 16.43 -17.62
CA THR A 242 -6.93 16.71 -16.34
C THR A 242 -7.84 17.36 -15.30
N VAL A 243 -9.06 17.74 -15.67
CA VAL A 243 -10.05 18.31 -14.74
C VAL A 243 -10.70 17.19 -13.93
N ARG A 244 -11.03 17.49 -12.67
CA ARG A 244 -11.76 16.58 -11.77
C ARG A 244 -13.12 16.18 -12.35
N ASP A 245 -13.49 14.91 -12.16
CA ASP A 245 -14.82 14.36 -12.48
C ASP A 245 -15.28 14.66 -13.91
N VAL A 246 -14.33 14.51 -14.83
CA VAL A 246 -14.57 14.66 -16.25
C VAL A 246 -15.41 13.48 -16.75
N GLY A 247 -16.41 13.83 -17.56
CA GLY A 247 -17.35 12.90 -18.15
C GLY A 247 -16.79 12.18 -19.38
N PRO A 248 -17.61 11.31 -19.98
CA PRO A 248 -17.20 10.55 -21.14
C PRO A 248 -17.03 11.43 -22.37
N HIS A 249 -16.04 11.09 -23.20
CA HIS A 249 -15.81 11.68 -24.51
C HIS A 249 -15.39 10.57 -25.50
N PRO A 250 -15.72 10.65 -26.81
CA PRO A 250 -15.38 9.59 -27.76
C PRO A 250 -13.89 9.33 -27.92
N SER A 251 -13.08 10.37 -27.74
CA SER A 251 -11.62 10.31 -27.75
C SER A 251 -11.02 10.19 -26.35
N ARG A 252 -11.74 9.62 -25.38
CA ARG A 252 -11.26 9.48 -24.00
C ARG A 252 -11.35 8.04 -23.52
N THR A 253 -10.28 7.56 -22.91
CA THR A 253 -10.24 6.33 -22.13
C THR A 253 -10.23 6.71 -20.66
N ILE A 254 -11.18 6.17 -19.90
CA ILE A 254 -11.32 6.47 -18.47
C ILE A 254 -10.87 5.26 -17.66
N VAL A 255 -9.93 5.46 -16.75
CA VAL A 255 -9.43 4.44 -15.84
C VAL A 255 -9.97 4.74 -14.45
N HIS A 256 -10.80 3.84 -13.95
CA HIS A 256 -11.30 3.87 -12.59
C HIS A 256 -10.36 3.03 -11.74
N VAL A 257 -9.67 3.64 -10.77
CA VAL A 257 -8.74 2.94 -9.89
C VAL A 257 -9.36 2.80 -8.49
N ARG A 258 -9.20 1.66 -7.85
CA ARG A 258 -9.57 1.49 -6.45
C ARG A 258 -8.78 2.47 -5.58
N PRO A 259 -9.44 3.29 -4.75
CA PRO A 259 -8.74 4.13 -3.79
C PRO A 259 -7.93 3.24 -2.82
N PRO A 260 -6.65 3.56 -2.55
CA PRO A 260 -5.85 2.78 -1.63
C PRO A 260 -6.38 2.89 -0.19
N GLU A 261 -6.26 1.82 0.57
CA GLU A 261 -6.72 1.76 1.97
C GLU A 261 -5.69 2.30 2.98
N GLY A 262 -4.43 2.52 2.55
CA GLY A 262 -3.37 3.11 3.36
C GLY A 262 -2.92 2.21 4.51
N ILE A 263 -2.68 2.80 5.69
CA ILE A 263 -2.17 2.10 6.88
C ILE A 263 -3.22 1.17 7.48
N PHE A 264 -4.49 1.56 7.47
CA PHE A 264 -5.63 0.83 8.07
C PHE A 264 -6.39 -0.01 7.03
N ALA A 265 -5.67 -0.87 6.31
CA ALA A 265 -6.30 -1.81 5.39
C ALA A 265 -7.32 -2.71 6.10
N ARG A 266 -8.37 -3.12 5.37
CA ARG A 266 -9.38 -4.04 5.90
C ARG A 266 -8.79 -5.42 6.15
N GLY A 267 -9.17 -6.04 7.27
CA GLY A 267 -8.70 -7.37 7.63
C GLY A 267 -7.28 -7.41 8.20
N LEU A 268 -6.72 -6.27 8.63
CA LEU A 268 -5.43 -6.24 9.34
C LEU A 268 -5.48 -6.95 10.70
N ASN A 269 -6.62 -6.93 11.37
CA ASN A 269 -6.84 -7.68 12.60
C ASN A 269 -7.32 -9.07 12.20
N GLY A 270 -6.40 -10.01 12.24
CA GLY A 270 -6.73 -11.42 12.26
C GLY A 270 -7.70 -11.75 13.40
N SER A 271 -8.67 -12.64 13.19
CA SER A 271 -9.59 -13.02 14.27
C SER A 271 -8.91 -13.83 15.39
N GLU A 272 -7.74 -14.40 15.10
CA GLU A 272 -6.99 -15.26 16.02
C GLU A 272 -6.00 -14.50 16.91
N VAL A 273 -5.58 -13.29 16.55
CA VAL A 273 -4.55 -12.53 17.29
C VAL A 273 -5.02 -11.10 17.53
N ALA A 274 -5.25 -10.76 18.80
CA ALA A 274 -5.54 -9.41 19.27
C ALA A 274 -4.42 -8.99 20.25
N PRO A 275 -3.27 -8.53 19.74
CA PRO A 275 -2.16 -8.12 20.59
C PRO A 275 -2.54 -6.85 21.33
N THR A 276 -2.07 -6.78 22.56
CA THR A 276 -2.22 -5.62 23.43
C THR A 276 -0.86 -5.03 23.73
N VAL A 277 -0.86 -3.83 24.30
CA VAL A 277 0.38 -3.18 24.76
C VAL A 277 1.14 -4.02 25.80
N ASP A 278 0.49 -4.96 26.49
CA ASP A 278 1.13 -5.87 27.45
C ASP A 278 2.07 -6.89 26.75
N ASP A 279 1.87 -7.12 25.46
CA ASP A 279 2.72 -7.99 24.63
C ASP A 279 4.01 -7.28 24.17
N ILE A 280 4.15 -5.98 24.50
CA ILE A 280 5.38 -5.20 24.28
C ILE A 280 6.17 -5.18 25.59
N GLN A 281 7.01 -6.20 25.78
CA GLN A 281 7.81 -6.36 26.99
C GLN A 281 9.03 -5.44 26.97
N ILE A 282 8.87 -4.23 27.51
CA ILE A 282 9.96 -3.25 27.65
C ILE A 282 10.78 -3.59 28.90
N ASP A 283 12.08 -3.80 28.73
CA ASP A 283 13.02 -3.94 29.83
C ASP A 283 13.54 -2.56 30.26
N PRO A 284 13.24 -2.06 31.46
CA PRO A 284 13.71 -0.75 31.91
C PRO A 284 15.22 -0.73 32.25
N ASP A 285 15.85 -1.89 32.46
CA ASP A 285 17.26 -1.99 32.79
C ASP A 285 18.16 -2.12 31.54
N GLU A 286 17.56 -2.37 30.37
CA GLU A 286 18.27 -2.44 29.10
C GLU A 286 18.68 -1.05 28.61
N THR A 287 19.97 -0.90 28.30
CA THR A 287 20.59 0.36 27.89
C THR A 287 20.74 0.48 26.37
N ALA A 288 20.68 -0.65 25.65
CA ALA A 288 20.63 -0.68 24.21
C ALA A 288 19.23 -0.34 23.69
N GLN A 289 19.15 0.10 22.42
CA GLN A 289 17.87 0.34 21.77
C GLN A 289 17.09 -0.97 21.61
N GLN A 290 15.91 -1.03 22.23
CA GLN A 290 15.01 -2.18 22.17
C GLN A 290 14.12 -2.06 20.93
N ARG A 291 14.03 -3.13 20.13
CA ARG A 291 13.29 -3.15 18.87
C ARG A 291 12.03 -4.01 18.98
N PHE A 292 10.89 -3.43 18.65
CA PHE A 292 9.61 -4.14 18.59
C PHE A 292 8.94 -3.94 17.23
N GLY A 293 8.64 -5.06 16.57
CA GLY A 293 7.77 -5.14 15.41
C GLY A 293 6.95 -6.43 15.45
N PRO A 294 6.31 -6.84 14.34
CA PRO A 294 5.46 -8.03 14.30
C PRO A 294 6.15 -9.27 14.86
N GLN A 295 7.42 -9.50 14.53
CA GLN A 295 8.17 -10.67 15.02
C GLN A 295 8.28 -10.72 16.54
N GLN A 296 8.62 -9.60 17.19
CA GLN A 296 8.78 -9.57 18.65
C GLN A 296 7.43 -9.67 19.37
N VAL A 297 6.38 -9.05 18.84
CA VAL A 297 5.04 -9.14 19.44
C VAL A 297 4.49 -10.57 19.31
N PHE A 298 4.65 -11.22 18.16
CA PHE A 298 4.26 -12.63 18.00
C PHE A 298 5.09 -13.58 18.87
N ALA A 299 6.36 -13.27 19.12
CA ALA A 299 7.19 -14.03 20.06
C ALA A 299 6.65 -13.90 21.50
N ALA A 300 6.29 -12.69 21.93
CA ALA A 300 5.74 -12.44 23.27
C ALA A 300 4.39 -13.13 23.49
N LEU A 301 3.57 -13.24 22.44
CA LEU A 301 2.30 -13.98 22.44
C LEU A 301 2.46 -15.50 22.55
N GLY A 302 3.68 -16.04 22.42
CA GLY A 302 3.93 -17.49 22.32
C GLY A 302 3.49 -18.10 20.98
N SER A 303 3.07 -17.27 20.02
CA SER A 303 2.54 -17.72 18.72
C SER A 303 3.61 -18.30 17.79
N LEU A 304 4.90 -18.15 18.13
CA LEU A 304 6.03 -18.74 17.41
C LEU A 304 6.41 -20.15 17.92
N ASP A 305 5.70 -20.70 18.90
CA ASP A 305 5.90 -22.06 19.38
C ASP A 305 5.31 -23.10 18.41
N ASP A 306 5.81 -24.35 18.44
CA ASP A 306 5.62 -25.40 17.40
C ASP A 306 4.16 -25.65 16.94
N GLU A 307 3.13 -25.43 17.78
CA GLU A 307 1.73 -25.65 17.42
C GLU A 307 1.11 -24.49 16.60
N THR A 308 1.46 -23.24 16.90
CA THR A 308 0.97 -22.02 16.19
C THR A 308 1.90 -21.59 15.06
N ALA A 309 3.19 -21.90 15.16
CA ALA A 309 4.16 -21.68 14.08
C ALA A 309 3.72 -22.38 12.78
N GLY A 310 3.08 -23.55 12.88
CA GLY A 310 2.53 -24.29 11.74
C GLY A 310 1.47 -23.51 10.95
N ALA A 311 0.66 -22.67 11.61
CA ALA A 311 -0.33 -21.82 10.95
C ALA A 311 0.30 -20.57 10.31
N LEU A 312 1.45 -20.13 10.84
CA LEU A 312 2.26 -19.05 10.28
C LEU A 312 3.24 -19.52 9.19
N MET A 313 3.35 -20.82 8.92
CA MET A 313 4.17 -21.32 7.82
C MET A 313 3.50 -21.14 6.47
N SER A 314 4.22 -20.55 5.52
CA SER A 314 3.92 -20.59 4.09
C SER A 314 5.16 -21.06 3.36
N ASP A 315 5.04 -22.08 2.52
CA ASP A 315 6.16 -22.67 1.75
C ASP A 315 7.41 -23.06 2.58
N GLY A 316 7.21 -23.40 3.86
CA GLY A 316 8.28 -23.84 4.77
C GLY A 316 9.03 -22.70 5.47
N GLU A 317 8.61 -21.45 5.30
CA GLU A 317 9.10 -20.29 6.04
C GLU A 317 8.00 -19.64 6.87
N ILE A 318 8.36 -19.02 7.99
CA ILE A 318 7.42 -18.25 8.82
C ILE A 318 7.20 -16.90 8.15
N VAL A 319 5.99 -16.68 7.64
CA VAL A 319 5.58 -15.41 7.04
C VAL A 319 4.72 -14.67 8.05
N LEU A 320 5.17 -13.49 8.47
CA LEU A 320 4.47 -12.62 9.42
C LEU A 320 3.64 -11.57 8.68
N PRO A 321 2.59 -11.02 9.30
CA PRO A 321 1.84 -9.93 8.71
C PRO A 321 2.69 -8.68 8.56
N ASP A 322 2.45 -7.92 7.49
CA ASP A 322 3.18 -6.70 7.17
C ASP A 322 3.02 -5.61 8.23
N ARG A 323 1.87 -5.62 8.94
CA ARG A 323 1.52 -4.66 9.98
C ARG A 323 0.66 -5.32 11.04
N LEU A 324 0.77 -4.84 12.28
CA LEU A 324 0.02 -5.38 13.41
C LEU A 324 -0.68 -4.27 14.19
N VAL A 325 -1.96 -4.48 14.50
CA VAL A 325 -2.72 -3.55 15.35
C VAL A 325 -2.58 -3.97 16.79
N VAL A 326 -2.11 -3.06 17.64
CA VAL A 326 -1.89 -3.25 19.06
C VAL A 326 -2.86 -2.37 19.84
N GLU A 327 -3.66 -3.01 20.70
CA GLU A 327 -4.67 -2.31 21.50
C GLU A 327 -4.14 -1.90 22.88
N GLY A 328 -4.53 -0.70 23.32
CA GLY A 328 -4.25 -0.21 24.67
C GLY A 328 -3.34 1.01 24.74
N ASN A 329 -3.08 1.47 25.96
CA ASN A 329 -2.23 2.62 26.23
C ASN A 329 -0.87 2.14 26.74
N LEU A 330 0.20 2.48 26.02
CA LEU A 330 1.56 2.12 26.40
C LEU A 330 2.24 3.32 27.06
N THR A 331 2.69 3.15 28.29
CA THR A 331 3.58 4.11 28.95
C THR A 331 5.00 3.61 28.84
N ILE A 332 5.85 4.38 28.17
CA ILE A 332 7.26 4.06 28.01
C ILE A 332 8.01 4.50 29.28
N PRO A 333 8.74 3.59 29.94
CA PRO A 333 9.51 3.91 31.13
C PRO A 333 10.60 4.97 30.89
N ALA A 334 10.97 5.68 31.95
CA ALA A 334 12.04 6.68 31.88
C ALA A 334 13.39 6.04 31.53
N GLY A 335 14.17 6.69 30.66
CA GLY A 335 15.54 6.28 30.33
C GLY A 335 15.66 5.14 29.33
N THR A 336 14.56 4.68 28.73
CA THR A 336 14.58 3.63 27.70
C THR A 336 14.66 4.21 26.29
N ASP A 337 15.33 3.50 25.39
CA ASP A 337 15.40 3.81 23.95
C ASP A 337 14.68 2.70 23.17
N ILE A 338 13.59 3.05 22.48
CA ILE A 338 12.70 2.08 21.84
C ILE A 338 12.56 2.39 20.36
N LEU A 339 12.64 1.35 19.52
CA LEU A 339 12.30 1.38 18.11
C LEU A 339 11.05 0.54 17.86
N LEU A 340 9.96 1.19 17.46
CA LEU A 340 8.72 0.55 17.00
C LEU A 340 8.68 0.58 15.48
N HIS A 341 8.39 -0.56 14.83
CA HIS A 341 8.17 -0.58 13.39
C HIS A 341 7.00 -1.47 12.98
N ASP A 342 6.23 -1.01 11.99
CA ASP A 342 5.08 -1.74 11.43
C ASP A 342 3.95 -2.05 12.45
N LEU A 343 3.81 -1.19 13.46
CA LEU A 343 2.79 -1.31 14.51
C LEU A 343 1.75 -0.17 14.43
N ILE A 344 0.50 -0.51 14.67
CA ILE A 344 -0.65 0.40 14.64
C ILE A 344 -1.29 0.43 16.02
N PHE A 345 -1.24 1.56 16.71
CA PHE A 345 -1.74 1.71 18.07
C PHE A 345 -3.11 2.39 18.10
N THR A 346 -4.11 1.70 18.63
CA THR A 346 -5.47 2.25 18.84
C THR A 346 -5.62 3.02 20.16
N GLY A 347 -4.53 3.24 20.89
CA GLY A 347 -4.53 3.98 22.14
C GLY A 347 -3.39 5.00 22.21
N ALA A 348 -3.10 5.45 23.43
CA ALA A 348 -2.12 6.48 23.70
C ALA A 348 -0.72 5.91 24.01
N LEU A 349 0.29 6.45 23.34
CA LEU A 349 1.72 6.26 23.66
C LEU A 349 2.18 7.42 24.54
N THR A 350 2.58 7.15 25.77
CA THR A 350 3.00 8.18 26.73
C THR A 350 4.46 8.02 27.10
N LEU A 351 5.24 9.09 26.92
CA LEU A 351 6.66 9.12 27.28
C LEU A 351 6.83 9.87 28.61
N ASP A 352 6.80 9.11 29.70
CA ASP A 352 6.84 9.62 31.07
C ASP A 352 8.24 9.48 31.67
N GLY A 353 9.11 10.45 31.40
CA GLY A 353 10.35 10.64 32.16
C GLY A 353 11.55 11.04 31.31
N PRO A 354 12.56 11.67 31.93
CA PRO A 354 13.74 12.17 31.23
C PRO A 354 14.58 11.03 30.62
N GLY A 355 15.20 11.29 29.47
CA GLY A 355 16.08 10.34 28.79
C GLY A 355 15.34 9.26 28.00
N THR A 356 14.03 9.34 27.87
CA THR A 356 13.21 8.41 27.08
C THR A 356 13.28 8.79 25.61
N ARG A 357 13.59 7.83 24.73
CA ARG A 357 13.60 8.03 23.28
C ARG A 357 12.70 7.01 22.59
N LEU A 358 11.85 7.50 21.69
CA LEU A 358 10.97 6.68 20.86
C LEU A 358 11.26 6.93 19.39
N THR A 359 11.65 5.89 18.69
CA THR A 359 11.79 5.85 17.23
C THR A 359 10.63 5.06 16.64
N MET A 360 9.91 5.63 15.68
CA MET A 360 8.76 4.99 15.02
C MET A 360 8.97 4.95 13.51
N ASN A 361 8.86 3.76 12.90
CA ASN A 361 9.01 3.59 11.45
C ASN A 361 7.81 2.84 10.88
N ARG A 362 7.07 3.46 9.94
CA ARG A 362 5.86 2.86 9.32
C ARG A 362 4.79 2.47 10.35
N CYS A 363 4.65 3.28 11.39
CA CYS A 363 3.71 3.05 12.48
C CYS A 363 2.52 4.02 12.41
N ALA A 364 1.44 3.70 13.11
CA ALA A 364 0.38 4.66 13.40
C ALA A 364 0.08 4.71 14.89
N ALA A 365 -0.24 5.88 15.43
CA ALA A 365 -0.70 6.01 16.82
C ALA A 365 -1.80 7.05 16.96
N GLU A 366 -2.86 6.73 17.71
CA GLU A 366 -3.97 7.66 17.91
C GLU A 366 -3.49 8.90 18.68
N ARG A 367 -2.73 8.68 19.75
CA ARG A 367 -2.22 9.79 20.55
C ARG A 367 -0.80 9.50 21.00
N VAL A 368 0.11 10.45 20.79
CA VAL A 368 1.44 10.43 21.39
C VAL A 368 1.57 11.60 22.35
N VAL A 369 2.01 11.34 23.57
CA VAL A 369 2.13 12.32 24.65
C VAL A 369 3.58 12.41 25.12
N LEU A 370 4.19 13.59 24.95
CA LEU A 370 5.57 13.92 25.32
C LEU A 370 5.57 14.84 26.55
N ASN A 371 5.58 14.26 27.75
CA ASN A 371 5.38 15.02 29.01
C ASN A 371 6.64 15.65 29.61
N HIS A 372 7.78 15.61 28.91
CA HIS A 372 9.05 16.05 29.47
C HIS A 372 9.89 16.82 28.44
N PRO A 373 10.57 17.91 28.88
CA PRO A 373 11.46 18.67 28.00
C PRO A 373 12.76 17.90 27.75
N THR A 374 13.25 17.97 26.52
CA THR A 374 14.48 17.32 26.09
C THR A 374 15.29 18.21 25.14
N ASP A 375 16.62 18.15 25.26
CA ASP A 375 17.51 18.84 24.33
C ASP A 375 17.57 18.13 22.96
N GLU A 376 17.44 16.81 22.97
CA GLU A 376 17.36 15.91 21.81
C GLU A 376 15.90 15.51 21.53
N PRO A 377 15.54 15.11 20.29
CA PRO A 377 14.17 14.72 19.97
C PRO A 377 13.75 13.47 20.77
N ALA A 378 12.72 13.61 21.60
CA ALA A 378 12.14 12.50 22.37
C ALA A 378 11.38 11.52 21.46
N LEU A 379 10.81 12.03 20.36
CA LEU A 379 10.15 11.26 19.30
C LEU A 379 10.87 11.48 17.97
N THR A 380 11.29 10.39 17.33
CA THR A 380 11.77 10.39 15.95
C THR A 380 10.85 9.48 15.12
N ALA A 381 10.11 10.03 14.16
CA ALA A 381 9.14 9.26 13.38
C ALA A 381 9.38 9.37 11.88
N THR A 382 9.31 8.24 11.18
CA THR A 382 9.42 8.13 9.72
C THR A 382 8.25 7.34 9.16
N ASP A 383 7.59 7.84 8.11
CA ASP A 383 6.44 7.18 7.45
C ASP A 383 5.29 6.87 8.43
N CYS A 384 5.02 7.78 9.37
CA CYS A 384 4.06 7.53 10.46
C CYS A 384 2.79 8.38 10.37
N LEU A 385 1.68 7.80 10.86
CA LEU A 385 0.39 8.47 10.94
C LEU A 385 -0.04 8.69 12.40
N PHE A 386 -0.29 9.94 12.76
CA PHE A 386 -0.76 10.32 14.09
C PHE A 386 -2.14 10.95 14.01
N ASN A 387 -3.04 10.65 14.95
CA ASN A 387 -4.23 11.48 15.11
C ASN A 387 -3.88 12.76 15.85
N THR A 388 -3.26 12.64 17.03
CA THR A 388 -2.82 13.79 17.84
C THR A 388 -1.40 13.62 18.40
N LEU A 389 -0.62 14.71 18.37
CA LEU A 389 0.64 14.83 19.10
C LEU A 389 0.47 15.86 20.21
N ARG A 390 0.77 15.46 21.45
CA ARG A 390 0.66 16.32 22.64
C ARG A 390 1.97 16.35 23.39
N GLY A 391 2.26 17.46 24.06
CA GLY A 391 3.43 17.53 24.92
C GLY A 391 3.69 18.91 25.50
N GLY A 392 3.38 19.98 24.76
CA GLY A 392 3.51 21.39 25.19
C GLY A 392 4.95 21.86 25.45
N VAL A 393 5.81 20.99 26.02
CA VAL A 393 7.26 21.11 26.24
C VAL A 393 8.05 20.03 25.48
N GLY A 394 7.36 19.28 24.60
CA GLY A 394 7.94 18.15 23.89
C GLY A 394 8.73 18.57 22.65
N PHE A 395 9.77 17.79 22.32
CA PHE A 395 10.55 17.93 21.09
C PHE A 395 10.42 16.66 20.22
N ALA A 396 10.01 16.83 18.96
CA ALA A 396 9.89 15.74 17.99
C ALA A 396 10.61 16.02 16.66
N GLN A 397 11.12 14.96 16.03
CA GLN A 397 11.61 14.93 14.67
C GLN A 397 10.71 14.03 13.80
N LEU A 398 10.10 14.59 12.77
CA LEU A 398 9.14 13.92 11.90
C LEU A 398 9.63 13.97 10.44
N THR A 399 9.58 12.85 9.75
CA THR A 399 9.90 12.74 8.31
C THR A 399 8.83 11.89 7.63
N TYR A 400 8.24 12.36 6.53
CA TYR A 400 7.14 11.67 5.86
C TYR A 400 5.99 11.28 6.81
N CYS A 401 5.61 12.17 7.72
CA CYS A 401 4.55 11.90 8.70
C CYS A 401 3.29 12.71 8.42
N THR A 402 2.12 12.17 8.77
CA THR A 402 0.86 12.93 8.73
C THR A 402 0.26 13.02 10.13
N VAL A 403 -0.12 14.22 10.55
CA VAL A 403 -0.87 14.46 11.79
C VAL A 403 -2.26 14.97 11.44
N MET A 404 -3.30 14.24 11.83
CA MET A 404 -4.67 14.46 11.35
C MET A 404 -5.43 15.56 12.10
N GLU A 405 -5.35 15.60 13.44
CA GLU A 405 -6.24 16.42 14.27
C GLU A 405 -5.54 17.60 14.94
N SER A 406 -4.43 17.41 15.66
CA SER A 406 -3.69 18.53 16.28
C SER A 406 -2.25 18.19 16.62
N THR A 407 -1.39 19.21 16.68
CA THR A 407 0.01 19.12 17.10
C THR A 407 0.29 20.16 18.19
N GLU A 408 0.64 19.72 19.40
CA GLU A 408 0.96 20.57 20.55
C GLU A 408 2.39 20.24 21.04
N LEU A 409 3.39 20.99 20.55
CA LEU A 409 4.82 20.74 20.79
C LEU A 409 5.57 22.05 20.94
N GLU A 410 6.62 22.08 21.78
CA GLU A 410 7.49 23.26 21.93
C GLU A 410 8.49 23.35 20.78
N ARG A 411 9.11 22.22 20.41
CA ARG A 411 10.12 22.17 19.33
C ARG A 411 9.74 21.10 18.32
N LEU A 412 9.94 21.39 17.04
CA LEU A 412 9.60 20.47 15.96
C LEU A 412 10.59 20.57 14.81
N TRP A 413 11.15 19.42 14.43
CA TRP A 413 11.86 19.25 13.16
C TRP A 413 11.01 18.42 12.22
N ALA A 414 10.51 19.00 11.14
CA ALA A 414 9.63 18.33 10.19
C ALA A 414 10.13 18.43 8.76
N SER A 415 10.15 17.31 8.05
CA SER A 415 10.41 17.24 6.61
C SER A 415 9.32 16.41 5.93
N ASP A 416 8.77 16.92 4.83
CA ASP A 416 7.83 16.16 3.99
C ASP A 416 6.59 15.67 4.74
N CYS A 417 6.14 16.46 5.72
CA CYS A 417 5.03 16.12 6.61
C CYS A 417 3.75 16.85 6.25
N ILE A 418 2.60 16.26 6.59
CA ILE A 418 1.28 16.89 6.47
C ILE A 418 0.72 17.13 7.87
N PHE A 419 0.61 18.40 8.27
CA PHE A 419 -0.13 18.80 9.47
C PHE A 419 -1.51 19.29 9.03
N ASN A 420 -2.53 18.46 9.19
CA ASN A 420 -3.90 18.80 8.79
C ASN A 420 -4.57 19.74 9.82
N GLY A 421 -4.33 19.49 11.10
CA GLY A 421 -4.86 20.24 12.24
C GLY A 421 -4.05 21.46 12.66
N PRO A 422 -4.54 22.23 13.66
CA PRO A 422 -3.80 23.34 14.25
C PRO A 422 -2.50 22.87 14.91
N MET A 423 -1.50 23.76 14.86
CA MET A 423 -0.21 23.61 15.52
C MET A 423 -0.13 24.65 16.64
N VAL A 424 0.14 24.22 17.87
CA VAL A 424 0.05 25.04 19.08
C VAL A 424 1.33 24.88 19.91
N ASP A 425 1.68 25.94 20.66
CA ASP A 425 2.81 26.02 21.60
C ASP A 425 4.21 25.89 20.99
N LEU A 426 4.33 25.97 19.67
CA LEU A 426 5.63 25.98 18.98
C LEU A 426 6.45 27.21 19.36
N ASP A 427 7.64 26.97 19.88
CA ASP A 427 8.64 28.00 20.07
C ASP A 427 9.29 28.33 18.72
N CYS A 428 8.93 29.51 18.22
CA CYS A 428 9.48 30.10 17.02
C CYS A 428 10.64 31.06 17.30
N SER A 429 11.09 31.18 18.55
CA SER A 429 12.10 32.16 18.97
C SER A 429 13.55 31.64 18.80
N GLY A 430 13.96 31.38 17.56
CA GLY A 430 15.34 30.95 17.25
C GLY A 430 15.41 29.95 16.10
N ASP A 431 16.55 29.26 15.98
CA ASP A 431 16.77 28.17 15.00
C ASP A 431 16.37 26.78 15.54
N ASP A 432 15.58 26.75 16.63
CA ASP A 432 15.25 25.52 17.36
C ASP A 432 14.13 24.68 16.71
N THR A 433 13.20 25.32 16.00
CA THR A 433 12.14 24.68 15.21
C THR A 433 12.46 24.82 13.72
N CYS A 434 12.35 23.74 12.95
CA CYS A 434 12.68 23.70 11.53
C CYS A 434 11.65 22.88 10.75
N ILE A 435 10.87 23.54 9.89
CA ILE A 435 9.84 22.91 9.06
C ILE A 435 10.19 23.14 7.59
N ARG A 436 10.40 22.05 6.84
CA ARG A 436 10.72 22.09 5.40
C ARG A 436 9.87 21.11 4.61
N TYR A 437 9.65 21.42 3.32
CA TYR A 437 8.87 20.60 2.39
C TYR A 437 7.55 20.07 2.96
N SER A 438 6.90 20.81 3.87
CA SER A 438 5.76 20.31 4.63
C SER A 438 4.53 21.15 4.40
N ARG A 439 3.35 20.52 4.55
CA ARG A 439 2.06 21.20 4.62
C ARG A 439 1.79 21.61 6.05
N VAL A 440 1.55 22.89 6.26
CA VAL A 440 1.13 23.46 7.56
C VAL A 440 -0.24 24.13 7.43
N PRO A 441 -1.03 24.25 8.51
CA PRO A 441 -2.38 24.85 8.44
C PRO A 441 -2.38 26.33 8.05
N SER A 442 -1.35 27.09 8.43
CA SER A 442 -1.22 28.52 8.11
C SER A 442 0.26 28.91 8.05
N LEU A 443 0.75 29.26 6.86
CA LEU A 443 2.13 29.73 6.70
C LEU A 443 2.37 31.06 7.40
N SER A 444 1.35 31.94 7.44
CA SER A 444 1.46 33.25 8.10
C SER A 444 1.57 33.15 9.62
N GLU A 445 0.87 32.21 10.24
CA GLU A 445 0.93 32.00 11.70
C GLU A 445 2.27 31.38 12.14
N LEU A 446 2.92 30.65 11.23
CA LEU A 446 4.20 29.97 11.47
C LEU A 446 5.39 30.69 10.81
N GLY A 447 5.23 31.95 10.40
CA GLY A 447 6.30 32.72 9.76
C GLY A 447 7.50 32.94 10.67
N ASP A 448 7.27 33.15 11.97
CA ASP A 448 8.36 33.29 12.93
C ASP A 448 9.17 32.00 13.06
N CYS A 449 8.54 30.84 12.89
CA CYS A 449 9.16 29.51 12.88
C CYS A 449 9.94 29.21 11.58
N GLY A 450 10.08 30.19 10.68
CA GLY A 450 10.76 30.04 9.40
C GLY A 450 10.03 29.17 8.39
N ALA A 451 8.77 28.81 8.67
CA ALA A 451 7.95 28.02 7.75
C ALA A 451 7.68 28.78 6.44
N ASP A 452 7.58 30.11 6.50
CA ASP A 452 7.43 31.01 5.35
C ASP A 452 8.74 31.20 4.55
N LYS A 453 9.90 31.01 5.21
CA LYS A 453 11.23 31.14 4.60
C LYS A 453 11.57 29.94 3.71
N SER A 454 10.93 28.79 3.92
CA SER A 454 11.08 27.62 3.07
C SER A 454 10.11 27.72 1.87
N PRO A 455 10.60 27.94 0.64
CA PRO A 455 9.74 28.22 -0.53
C PRO A 455 8.87 27.02 -0.94
N LYS A 456 9.13 25.84 -0.38
CA LYS A 456 8.49 24.58 -0.70
C LYS A 456 7.44 24.17 0.33
N ASN A 457 7.34 24.86 1.46
CA ASN A 457 6.20 24.66 2.36
C ASN A 457 4.92 25.20 1.69
N THR A 458 3.78 24.66 2.12
CA THR A 458 2.49 25.01 1.56
C THR A 458 1.41 25.01 2.64
N ASP A 459 0.42 25.89 2.48
CA ASP A 459 -0.82 25.91 3.26
C ASP A 459 -2.03 25.44 2.43
N ASP A 460 -1.76 24.84 1.26
CA ASP A 460 -2.77 24.21 0.42
C ASP A 460 -3.53 23.14 1.22
N ASP A 461 -4.85 23.09 1.04
CA ASP A 461 -5.69 22.10 1.71
C ASP A 461 -5.40 20.68 1.18
N PRO A 462 -5.04 19.73 2.05
CA PRO A 462 -4.89 18.33 1.66
C PRO A 462 -6.27 17.75 1.38
N ASN A 463 -6.53 17.42 0.12
CA ASN A 463 -7.75 16.73 -0.23
C ASN A 463 -7.57 15.22 -0.03
N PHE A 464 -7.99 14.71 1.13
CA PHE A 464 -7.96 13.27 1.38
C PHE A 464 -9.06 12.55 0.59
N ILE A 465 -8.81 11.27 0.25
CA ILE A 465 -9.81 10.43 -0.42
C ILE A 465 -11.08 10.34 0.42
N ARG A 466 -12.22 10.27 -0.26
CA ARG A 466 -13.52 10.11 0.39
C ARG A 466 -14.05 8.71 0.12
N LEU A 467 -14.37 8.01 1.20
CA LEU A 467 -14.93 6.66 1.15
C LEU A 467 -16.30 6.64 1.82
N TRP A 468 -17.06 5.59 1.52
CA TRP A 468 -18.38 5.39 2.10
C TRP A 468 -18.27 4.61 3.41
N PHE A 469 -18.62 5.29 4.50
CA PHE A 469 -18.65 4.73 5.85
C PHE A 469 -20.09 4.54 6.33
N GLU A 470 -20.30 3.54 7.17
CA GLU A 470 -21.58 3.33 7.85
C GLU A 470 -21.74 4.33 9.00
N ALA A 471 -22.90 4.97 9.08
CA ALA A 471 -23.24 5.95 10.10
C ALA A 471 -24.67 5.68 10.60
N GLY A 472 -24.80 4.69 11.49
CA GLY A 472 -26.11 4.17 11.88
C GLY A 472 -26.76 3.40 10.73
N ASP A 473 -27.98 3.78 10.35
CA ASP A 473 -28.72 3.15 9.23
C ASP A 473 -28.36 3.74 7.86
N ASP A 474 -27.56 4.82 7.82
CA ASP A 474 -27.18 5.52 6.59
C ASP A 474 -25.70 5.28 6.22
N CYS A 475 -25.39 5.43 4.93
CA CYS A 475 -24.01 5.47 4.43
C CYS A 475 -23.64 6.93 4.14
N VAL A 476 -22.48 7.38 4.62
CA VAL A 476 -21.99 8.75 4.40
C VAL A 476 -20.65 8.73 3.67
N LEU A 477 -20.55 9.55 2.62
CA LEU A 477 -19.31 9.78 1.89
C LEU A 477 -18.50 10.89 2.57
N ARG A 478 -17.42 10.54 3.25
CA ARG A 478 -16.54 11.48 3.96
C ARG A 478 -15.07 11.04 3.90
N PRO A 479 -14.11 11.92 4.23
CA PRO A 479 -12.75 11.48 4.51
C PRO A 479 -12.73 10.48 5.66
N ALA A 480 -11.79 9.54 5.59
CA ALA A 480 -11.53 8.57 6.65
C ALA A 480 -10.97 9.27 7.89
N ILE A 481 -11.42 8.87 9.08
CA ILE A 481 -10.81 9.28 10.35
C ILE A 481 -9.70 8.29 10.74
N TYR A 482 -8.93 8.61 11.78
CA TYR A 482 -7.94 7.69 12.32
C TYR A 482 -8.57 6.33 12.68
N GLY A 483 -7.90 5.23 12.35
CA GLY A 483 -8.42 3.87 12.54
C GLY A 483 -9.26 3.34 11.37
N GLU A 484 -9.64 4.18 10.40
CA GLU A 484 -10.45 3.76 9.25
C GLU A 484 -9.61 3.59 7.97
N PRO A 485 -10.00 2.66 7.08
CA PRO A 485 -9.38 2.52 5.77
C PRO A 485 -9.40 3.85 4.99
N GLY A 486 -8.25 4.20 4.41
CA GLY A 486 -8.06 5.44 3.64
C GLY A 486 -7.66 6.66 4.48
N ALA A 487 -7.40 6.50 5.79
CA ALA A 487 -6.96 7.62 6.64
C ALA A 487 -5.69 8.27 6.09
N ALA A 488 -5.72 9.61 5.98
CA ALA A 488 -4.62 10.43 5.48
C ALA A 488 -4.12 10.14 4.05
N VAL A 489 -4.83 9.33 3.26
CA VAL A 489 -4.47 9.06 1.86
C VAL A 489 -4.89 10.22 0.97
N LEU A 490 -3.98 10.77 0.17
CA LEU A 490 -4.28 11.90 -0.72
C LEU A 490 -5.09 11.47 -1.95
N ASP A 491 -6.10 12.28 -2.28
CA ASP A 491 -6.84 12.17 -3.54
C ASP A 491 -5.97 12.72 -4.70
N LEU A 492 -6.14 12.17 -5.90
CA LEU A 492 -5.53 12.63 -7.14
C LEU A 492 -5.76 14.11 -7.45
N THR A 493 -6.81 14.68 -6.87
CA THR A 493 -7.20 16.09 -7.07
C THR A 493 -6.53 17.03 -6.06
N SER A 494 -5.69 16.50 -5.18
CA SER A 494 -4.83 17.30 -4.29
C SER A 494 -3.87 18.17 -5.09
N SER A 495 -3.48 19.31 -4.51
CA SER A 495 -2.54 20.22 -5.14
C SER A 495 -1.20 19.54 -5.41
N GLY A 496 -0.59 19.83 -6.56
CA GLY A 496 0.77 19.38 -6.88
C GLY A 496 1.84 19.94 -5.95
N ARG A 497 1.51 20.91 -5.09
CA ARG A 497 2.39 21.43 -4.03
C ARG A 497 2.51 20.47 -2.83
N LEU A 498 1.59 19.50 -2.70
CA LEU A 498 1.62 18.45 -1.67
C LEU A 498 2.48 17.25 -2.09
N ARG A 499 3.61 17.53 -2.75
CA ARG A 499 4.61 16.54 -3.14
C ARG A 499 5.82 16.67 -2.22
N ALA A 500 6.40 15.53 -1.91
CA ALA A 500 7.66 15.48 -1.18
C ALA A 500 8.83 16.05 -2.02
N GLU A 501 9.97 16.29 -1.37
CA GLU A 501 11.21 16.79 -1.98
C GLU A 501 11.68 15.95 -3.19
N ASP A 502 11.43 14.64 -3.15
CA ASP A 502 11.77 13.68 -4.19
C ASP A 502 10.67 13.49 -5.26
N GLU A 503 9.67 14.38 -5.27
CA GLU A 503 8.47 14.32 -6.11
C GLU A 503 7.49 13.18 -5.77
N GLY A 504 7.76 12.43 -4.71
CA GLY A 504 6.90 11.41 -4.12
C GLY A 504 5.68 11.99 -3.38
N GLU A 505 4.96 11.13 -2.68
CA GLU A 505 3.85 11.54 -1.83
C GLU A 505 4.38 12.16 -0.53
N MET A 506 3.79 13.27 -0.11
CA MET A 506 4.08 13.89 1.19
C MET A 506 3.27 13.16 2.29
N GLY A 507 3.84 13.02 3.48
CA GLY A 507 3.16 12.42 4.64
C GLY A 507 3.27 10.89 4.73
N ALA A 508 2.43 10.30 5.58
CA ALA A 508 2.54 8.93 6.11
C ALA A 508 2.57 7.79 5.08
N HIS A 509 2.16 8.04 3.84
CA HIS A 509 2.05 7.02 2.79
C HIS A 509 3.17 7.11 1.75
N HIS A 510 4.23 7.89 2.04
CA HIS A 510 5.36 8.08 1.13
C HIS A 510 5.96 6.75 0.63
N HIS A 511 6.24 5.80 1.54
CA HIS A 511 6.77 4.48 1.22
C HIS A 511 5.80 3.56 0.45
N MET A 512 4.51 3.93 0.33
CA MET A 512 3.51 3.17 -0.42
C MET A 512 3.33 3.68 -1.86
N PHE A 513 3.99 4.78 -2.22
CA PHE A 513 4.10 5.29 -3.58
C PHE A 513 2.78 5.57 -4.32
N HIS A 514 1.64 5.78 -3.65
CA HIS A 514 0.33 5.85 -4.33
C HIS A 514 0.28 6.93 -5.42
N VAL A 515 0.71 8.15 -5.11
CA VAL A 515 0.77 9.26 -6.10
C VAL A 515 1.80 8.99 -7.19
N ALA A 516 2.94 8.39 -6.85
CA ALA A 516 4.00 8.07 -7.80
C ALA A 516 3.57 6.96 -8.79
N SER A 517 2.85 5.95 -8.31
CA SER A 517 2.31 4.84 -9.11
C SER A 517 1.28 5.35 -10.12
N LEU A 518 0.43 6.30 -9.75
CA LEU A 518 -0.55 6.87 -10.68
C LEU A 518 0.08 7.78 -11.72
N ARG A 519 1.14 8.53 -11.36
CA ARG A 519 1.95 9.28 -12.33
C ARG A 519 2.68 8.34 -13.29
N ALA A 520 3.24 7.25 -12.77
CA ALA A 520 3.85 6.20 -13.59
C ALA A 520 2.84 5.58 -14.55
N LEU A 521 1.62 5.34 -14.07
CA LEU A 521 0.52 4.83 -14.88
C LEU A 521 0.13 5.80 -16.00
N GLU A 522 -0.02 7.09 -15.70
CA GLU A 522 -0.32 8.12 -16.70
C GLU A 522 0.73 8.16 -17.81
N LEU A 523 2.01 8.17 -17.43
CA LEU A 523 3.13 8.18 -18.37
C LEU A 523 3.16 6.91 -19.22
N LYS A 524 3.00 5.73 -18.61
CA LYS A 524 3.00 4.46 -19.33
C LYS A 524 1.82 4.37 -20.28
N LEU A 525 0.60 4.64 -19.82
CA LEU A 525 -0.59 4.52 -20.65
C LEU A 525 -0.59 5.48 -21.83
N THR A 526 0.03 6.65 -21.70
CA THR A 526 0.20 7.58 -22.83
C THR A 526 0.88 6.91 -24.03
N ASP A 527 1.83 6.00 -23.79
CA ASP A 527 2.47 5.25 -24.86
C ASP A 527 1.60 4.11 -25.40
N TYR A 528 0.72 3.53 -24.60
CA TYR A 528 -0.06 2.33 -24.94
C TYR A 528 -1.47 2.61 -25.45
N LEU A 529 -1.95 3.85 -25.30
CA LEU A 529 -3.27 4.25 -25.78
C LEU A 529 -3.37 4.22 -27.32
N PRO A 530 -4.57 3.91 -27.86
CA PRO A 530 -4.85 4.09 -29.27
C PRO A 530 -4.63 5.54 -29.72
N LEU A 531 -4.20 5.73 -30.97
CA LEU A 531 -3.96 7.06 -31.53
C LEU A 531 -5.17 7.97 -31.36
N GLY A 532 -4.95 9.16 -30.80
CA GLY A 532 -5.98 10.19 -30.62
C GLY A 532 -6.89 9.98 -29.40
N GLN A 533 -6.60 9.00 -28.52
CA GLN A 533 -7.26 8.88 -27.22
C GLN A 533 -6.56 9.72 -26.16
N GLU A 534 -7.35 10.40 -25.34
CA GLU A 534 -6.96 11.08 -24.11
C GLU A 534 -7.16 10.14 -22.92
N LEU A 535 -6.31 10.26 -21.92
CA LEU A 535 -6.41 9.50 -20.66
C LEU A 535 -7.13 10.32 -19.60
N SER A 536 -7.99 9.69 -18.81
CA SER A 536 -8.52 10.26 -17.57
C SER A 536 -8.49 9.20 -16.49
N ILE A 537 -7.72 9.44 -15.42
CA ILE A 537 -7.58 8.54 -14.27
C ILE A 537 -8.33 9.17 -13.10
N ARG A 538 -9.08 8.35 -12.35
CA ARG A 538 -9.74 8.78 -11.12
C ARG A 538 -9.87 7.64 -10.13
N TYR A 539 -9.90 7.99 -8.85
CA TYR A 539 -10.32 7.05 -7.82
C TYR A 539 -11.83 6.84 -7.88
N ASP A 540 -12.25 5.58 -7.77
CA ASP A 540 -13.65 5.19 -7.70
C ASP A 540 -13.95 4.50 -6.37
N PRO A 541 -14.63 5.16 -5.41
CA PRO A 541 -14.89 4.58 -4.10
C PRO A 541 -15.75 3.31 -4.16
N TYR A 542 -16.47 3.05 -5.26
CA TYR A 542 -17.25 1.83 -5.41
C TYR A 542 -16.40 0.60 -5.74
N LEU A 543 -15.17 0.79 -6.25
CA LEU A 543 -14.21 -0.31 -6.41
C LEU A 543 -13.65 -0.82 -5.07
N SER A 544 -13.88 -0.13 -3.96
CA SER A 544 -13.54 -0.62 -2.61
C SER A 544 -14.58 -1.62 -2.05
N ARG A 545 -15.66 -1.88 -2.79
CA ARG A 545 -16.77 -2.75 -2.38
C ARG A 545 -16.94 -3.86 -3.42
N PRO A 546 -16.98 -5.13 -3.01
CA PRO A 546 -17.19 -6.21 -3.97
C PRO A 546 -18.58 -6.11 -4.63
N PRO A 547 -18.72 -6.59 -5.87
CA PRO A 547 -20.01 -6.67 -6.56
C PRO A 547 -21.02 -7.51 -5.76
N VAL A 548 -22.30 -7.14 -5.83
CA VAL A 548 -23.36 -7.78 -5.03
C VAL A 548 -23.87 -9.05 -5.70
N ARG A 549 -24.15 -10.10 -4.91
CA ARG A 549 -24.85 -11.29 -5.39
C ARG A 549 -26.32 -10.95 -5.66
N VAL A 550 -26.83 -11.40 -6.80
CA VAL A 550 -28.26 -11.28 -7.10
C VAL A 550 -28.97 -12.37 -6.31
N GLU A 551 -29.84 -11.98 -5.39
CA GLU A 551 -30.80 -12.90 -4.74
C GLU A 551 -31.84 -13.44 -5.72
#